data_AF-A0A453M2N7-F1
#
_entry.id   AF-A0A453M2N7-F1
#
_cell.length_a   1.000
_cell.length_b   1.000
_cell.length_c   1.000
_cell.angle_alpha   90.00
_cell.angle_beta   90.00
_cell.angle_gamma   90.00
#
_symmetry.space_group_name_H-M   'P 1'
#
loop_
_entity.id
_entity.type
_entity.pdbx_description
1 polymer ?
#
loop_
_entity_poly.entity_id
_entity_poly.type
_entity_poly.pdbx_seq_one_letter_code
_entity_poly.pdbx_strand_id
1 'polypeptide(L)'
;MGNNSTAFSLPQPHLQRTKLCDMDDKELEPLYVTRREQLKQVVGSIIKPKFVQGKTLNGKEFVSFLQQILEALNKGEIPSTGSLVEIFNKAILERCLKVYKEKLEGLRLPVPVEKLQQIHEVANGEAKLLFDKQHFGKHHAVQSILKLEDEITKGVPCRCTKTSF
;
A
#
# COMPACT_ATOMS: atom_id res chain seq x y z
N MET A 1 15.97 8.16 12.96
CA MET A 1 17.22 8.69 12.37
C MET A 1 18.24 7.55 12.33
N GLY A 2 18.85 7.30 11.17
CA GLY A 2 19.67 6.12 10.90
C GLY A 2 21.06 6.23 11.52
N ASN A 3 21.19 5.85 12.78
CA ASN A 3 22.38 6.15 13.58
C ASN A 3 23.62 5.27 13.27
N ASN A 4 23.57 4.39 12.25
CA ASN A 4 24.70 3.56 11.82
C ASN A 4 24.59 3.28 10.31
N SER A 5 25.07 4.21 9.48
CA SER A 5 25.15 4.00 8.03
C SER A 5 26.60 3.84 7.63
N THR A 6 26.97 2.65 7.16
CA THR A 6 28.30 2.36 6.59
C THR A 6 28.13 2.03 5.12
N ALA A 7 28.92 2.65 4.25
CA ALA A 7 28.97 2.34 2.83
C ALA A 7 30.29 1.65 2.49
N PHE A 8 30.24 0.60 1.67
CA PHE A 8 31.40 -0.12 1.17
C PHE A 8 31.22 -0.36 -0.33
N SER A 9 32.24 -0.06 -1.13
CA SER A 9 32.18 -0.22 -2.58
C SER A 9 32.93 -1.47 -3.04
N LEU A 10 32.32 -2.24 -3.93
CA LEU A 10 32.96 -3.35 -4.64
C LEU A 10 33.15 -2.95 -6.10
N PRO A 11 34.35 -3.16 -6.68
CA PRO A 11 34.55 -2.94 -8.11
C PRO A 11 33.81 -4.01 -8.94
N GLN A 12 33.75 -3.82 -10.26
CA GLN A 12 33.13 -4.80 -11.14
C GLN A 12 33.95 -6.12 -11.11
N PRO A 13 33.32 -7.27 -10.80
CA PRO A 13 34.05 -8.54 -10.64
C PRO A 13 34.57 -9.12 -11.95
N HIS A 14 33.83 -8.94 -13.06
CA HIS A 14 34.20 -9.42 -14.39
C HIS A 14 33.32 -8.73 -15.46
N LEU A 15 33.73 -8.77 -16.73
CA LEU A 15 32.97 -8.21 -17.86
C LEU A 15 31.73 -9.07 -18.18
N GLN A 16 31.87 -10.40 -18.12
CA GLN A 16 30.80 -11.36 -18.41
C GLN A 16 29.93 -11.63 -17.18
N ARG A 17 28.97 -10.74 -16.90
CA ARG A 17 28.13 -10.77 -15.69
C ARG A 17 27.21 -12.00 -15.57
N THR A 18 26.84 -12.63 -16.68
CA THR A 18 25.90 -13.77 -16.69
C THR A 18 26.54 -15.08 -16.28
N LYS A 19 27.87 -15.14 -16.16
CA LYS A 19 28.63 -16.36 -15.82
C LYS A 19 29.35 -16.25 -14.47
N LEU A 20 29.06 -15.23 -13.67
CA LEU A 20 29.76 -14.96 -12.41
C LEU A 20 29.68 -16.12 -11.40
N CYS A 21 28.58 -16.87 -11.42
CA CYS A 21 28.40 -18.02 -10.52
C CYS A 21 29.23 -19.24 -10.92
N ASP A 22 29.70 -19.30 -12.17
CA ASP A 22 30.46 -20.43 -12.71
C ASP A 22 31.97 -20.16 -12.72
N MET A 23 32.39 -18.96 -12.31
CA MET A 23 33.78 -18.51 -12.33
C MET A 23 34.49 -18.79 -11.00
N ASP A 24 35.73 -19.24 -11.10
CA ASP A 24 36.64 -19.32 -9.96
C ASP A 24 37.19 -17.93 -9.61
N ASP A 25 37.65 -17.73 -8.36
CA ASP A 25 38.25 -16.47 -7.91
C ASP A 25 39.45 -16.02 -8.78
N LYS A 26 40.17 -16.96 -9.40
CA LYS A 26 41.30 -16.68 -10.30
C LYS A 26 40.87 -16.02 -11.62
N GLU A 27 39.60 -16.17 -12.00
CA GLU A 27 39.00 -15.60 -13.21
C GLU A 27 38.36 -14.23 -12.93
N LEU A 28 38.24 -13.85 -11.66
CA LEU A 28 37.70 -12.56 -11.25
C LEU A 28 38.79 -11.49 -11.22
N GLU A 29 38.35 -10.23 -11.27
CA GLU A 29 39.25 -9.10 -11.13
C GLU A 29 39.93 -9.13 -9.73
N PRO A 30 41.27 -9.04 -9.64
CA PRO A 30 41.99 -9.23 -8.37
C PRO A 30 41.64 -8.21 -7.26
N LEU A 31 41.41 -6.95 -7.63
CA LEU A 31 40.96 -5.91 -6.69
C LEU A 31 39.55 -6.23 -6.17
N TYR A 32 38.65 -6.78 -6.98
CA TYR A 32 37.34 -7.26 -6.54
C TYR A 32 37.49 -8.34 -5.47
N VAL A 33 38.31 -9.36 -5.71
CA VAL A 33 38.53 -10.45 -4.75
C VAL A 33 39.07 -9.89 -3.44
N THR A 34 40.07 -9.02 -3.52
CA THR A 34 40.66 -8.35 -2.34
C THR A 34 39.62 -7.53 -1.58
N ARG A 35 38.81 -6.73 -2.28
CA ARG A 35 37.76 -5.89 -1.67
C ARG A 35 36.61 -6.72 -1.09
N ARG A 36 36.27 -7.85 -1.71
CA ARG A 36 35.28 -8.80 -1.20
C ARG A 36 35.73 -9.40 0.14
N GLU A 37 37.00 -9.81 0.26
CA GLU A 37 37.52 -10.31 1.54
C GLU A 37 37.55 -9.22 2.61
N GLN A 38 37.92 -7.98 2.26
CA GLN A 38 37.81 -6.83 3.17
C GLN A 38 36.36 -6.59 3.61
N LEU A 39 35.38 -6.68 2.70
CA LEU A 39 33.96 -6.54 3.03
C LEU A 39 33.51 -7.59 4.05
N LYS A 40 33.96 -8.84 3.93
CA LYS A 40 33.64 -9.89 4.92
C LYS A 40 34.15 -9.51 6.32
N GLN A 41 35.36 -8.95 6.42
CA GLN A 41 35.90 -8.47 7.69
C GLN A 41 35.11 -7.28 8.25
N VAL A 42 34.72 -6.35 7.40
CA VAL A 42 33.86 -5.20 7.78
C VAL A 42 32.51 -5.69 8.28
N VAL A 43 31.84 -6.59 7.55
CA VAL A 43 30.56 -7.16 7.98
C VAL A 43 30.73 -7.89 9.32
N GLY A 44 31.77 -8.71 9.45
CA GLY A 44 32.11 -9.45 10.67
C GLY A 44 32.29 -8.55 11.90
N SER A 45 32.94 -7.40 11.74
CA SER A 45 33.19 -6.46 12.85
C SER A 45 31.95 -5.69 13.30
N ILE A 46 30.90 -5.60 12.46
CA ILE A 46 29.66 -4.87 12.79
C ILE A 46 28.48 -5.79 13.15
N ILE A 47 28.66 -7.12 13.10
CA ILE A 47 27.59 -8.07 13.44
C ILE A 47 27.15 -7.83 14.89
N LYS A 48 25.84 -7.64 15.09
CA LYS A 48 25.20 -7.53 16.40
C LYS A 48 23.95 -8.39 16.43
N PRO A 49 23.58 -8.99 17.58
CA PRO A 49 22.32 -9.68 17.71
C PRO A 49 21.14 -8.79 17.30
N LYS A 50 20.10 -9.39 16.70
CA LYS A 50 18.91 -8.64 16.32
C LYS A 50 18.21 -8.13 17.57
N PHE A 51 18.17 -6.82 17.72
CA PHE A 51 17.52 -6.14 18.85
C PHE A 51 16.14 -5.63 18.42
N VAL A 52 15.09 -6.08 19.10
CA VAL A 52 13.70 -5.70 18.83
C VAL A 52 13.04 -5.41 20.17
N GLN A 53 12.40 -4.24 20.29
CA GLN A 53 11.60 -3.85 21.48
C GLN A 53 12.34 -4.02 22.82
N GLY A 54 13.64 -3.69 22.88
CA GLY A 54 14.39 -3.76 24.13
C GLY A 54 15.07 -5.10 24.40
N LYS A 55 14.90 -6.11 23.54
CA LYS A 55 15.43 -7.46 23.74
C LYS A 55 16.21 -7.96 22.52
N THR A 56 17.26 -8.74 22.76
CA THR A 56 17.96 -9.51 21.73
C THR A 56 17.20 -10.81 21.42
N LEU A 57 17.00 -11.11 20.15
CA LEU A 57 16.29 -12.31 19.72
C LEU A 57 17.26 -13.46 19.49
N ASN A 58 16.94 -14.65 20.00
CA ASN A 58 17.56 -15.90 19.57
C ASN A 58 16.87 -16.45 18.30
N GLY A 59 17.37 -17.57 17.76
CA GLY A 59 16.85 -18.15 16.53
C GLY A 59 15.35 -18.52 16.57
N LYS A 60 14.86 -19.08 17.69
CA LYS A 60 13.44 -19.44 17.85
C LYS A 60 12.57 -18.19 17.93
N GLU A 61 12.99 -17.22 18.74
CA GLU A 61 12.28 -15.94 18.90
C GLU A 61 12.24 -15.15 17.58
N PHE A 62 13.31 -15.20 16.80
CA PHE A 62 13.37 -14.57 15.48
C PHE A 62 12.39 -15.22 14.49
N VAL A 63 12.25 -16.55 14.48
CA VAL A 63 11.25 -17.24 13.65
C VAL A 63 9.83 -16.85 14.06
N SER A 64 9.51 -16.86 15.36
CA SER A 64 8.19 -16.43 15.83
C SER A 64 7.90 -14.97 15.49
N PHE A 65 8.89 -14.09 15.58
CA PHE A 65 8.78 -12.71 15.18
C PHE A 65 8.49 -12.56 13.68
N LEU A 66 9.17 -13.33 12.82
CA LEU A 66 8.91 -13.34 11.38
C LEU A 66 7.49 -13.81 11.05
N GLN A 67 6.99 -14.85 11.73
CA GLN A 67 5.62 -15.32 11.55
C GLN A 67 4.59 -14.23 11.85
N GLN A 68 4.77 -13.49 12.95
CA GLN A 68 3.89 -12.37 13.29
C GLN A 68 3.91 -11.27 12.22
N ILE A 69 5.08 -10.92 11.68
CA ILE A 69 5.19 -9.94 10.58
C ILE A 69 4.46 -10.45 9.34
N LEU A 70 4.64 -11.73 8.98
CA LEU A 70 3.98 -12.31 7.82
C LEU A 70 2.45 -12.33 7.99
N GLU A 71 1.95 -12.65 9.17
CA GLU A 71 0.52 -12.57 9.46
C GLU A 71 -0.02 -11.15 9.30
N ALA A 72 0.66 -10.15 9.86
CA ALA A 72 0.27 -8.75 9.73
C ALA A 72 0.31 -8.26 8.26
N LEU A 73 1.31 -8.69 7.48
CA LEU A 73 1.37 -8.43 6.04
C LEU A 73 0.19 -9.07 5.30
N ASN A 74 -0.12 -10.33 5.59
CA ASN A 74 -1.21 -11.06 4.94
C ASN A 74 -2.59 -10.51 5.30
N LYS A 75 -2.76 -9.97 6.51
CA LYS A 75 -3.97 -9.27 6.95
C LYS A 75 -4.09 -7.85 6.39
N GLY A 76 -3.04 -7.34 5.73
CA GLY A 76 -2.99 -5.97 5.22
C GLY A 76 -2.84 -4.90 6.31
N GLU A 77 -2.41 -5.28 7.51
CA GLU A 77 -2.17 -4.37 8.63
C GLU A 77 -0.90 -3.53 8.42
N ILE A 78 0.07 -4.07 7.67
CA ILE A 78 1.27 -3.35 7.26
C ILE A 78 1.04 -2.78 5.86
N PRO A 79 1.11 -1.45 5.67
CA PRO A 79 0.88 -0.85 4.36
C PRO A 79 2.00 -1.26 3.39
N SER A 80 1.62 -1.97 2.33
CA SER A 80 2.48 -2.20 1.16
C SER A 80 2.54 -0.95 0.28
N THR A 81 3.45 -0.90 -0.70
CA THR A 81 3.50 0.18 -1.70
C THR A 81 2.19 0.30 -2.51
N GLY A 82 1.44 -0.79 -2.68
CA GLY A 82 0.08 -0.78 -3.22
C GLY A 82 -0.96 -0.23 -2.22
N SER A 83 -0.81 -0.56 -0.94
CA SER A 83 -1.65 -0.03 0.15
C SER A 83 -1.54 1.49 0.30
N LEU A 84 -0.39 2.11 0.00
CA LEU A 84 -0.28 3.57 0.05
C LEU A 84 -1.27 4.25 -0.89
N VAL A 85 -1.41 3.77 -2.13
CA VAL A 85 -2.36 4.31 -3.10
C VAL A 85 -3.80 4.11 -2.60
N GLU A 86 -4.10 2.94 -2.02
CA GLU A 86 -5.41 2.65 -1.43
C GLU A 86 -5.73 3.53 -0.22
N ILE A 87 -4.73 3.83 0.64
CA ILE A 87 -4.86 4.74 1.79
C ILE A 87 -5.19 6.15 1.31
N PHE A 88 -4.48 6.65 0.28
CA PHE A 88 -4.78 7.96 -0.29
C PHE A 88 -6.17 7.98 -0.95
N ASN A 89 -6.53 6.93 -1.69
CA ASN A 89 -7.85 6.82 -2.31
C ASN A 89 -8.97 6.67 -1.28
N LYS A 90 -8.72 6.09 -0.09
CA LYS A 90 -9.72 5.99 0.97
C LYS A 90 -10.20 7.37 1.44
N ALA A 91 -9.29 8.31 1.71
CA ALA A 91 -9.66 9.67 2.10
C ALA A 91 -10.40 10.44 0.99
N ILE A 92 -10.15 10.09 -0.28
CA ILE A 92 -10.88 10.64 -1.43
C ILE A 92 -12.28 10.04 -1.49
N LEU A 93 -12.42 8.71 -1.33
CA LEU A 93 -13.71 8.02 -1.28
C LEU A 93 -14.62 8.58 -0.18
N GLU A 94 -14.08 8.77 1.02
CA GLU A 94 -14.81 9.34 2.16
C GLU A 94 -15.34 10.75 1.83
N ARG A 95 -14.54 11.58 1.15
CA ARG A 95 -14.98 12.92 0.68
C ARG A 95 -16.05 12.83 -0.41
N CYS A 96 -15.93 11.90 -1.36
CA CYS A 96 -16.94 11.70 -2.40
C CYS A 96 -18.28 11.25 -1.81
N LEU A 97 -18.24 10.31 -0.87
CA LEU A 97 -19.43 9.85 -0.15
C LEU A 97 -20.05 10.95 0.71
N LYS A 98 -19.24 11.82 1.30
CA LYS A 98 -19.73 12.98 2.05
C LYS A 98 -20.52 13.93 1.16
N VAL A 99 -19.99 14.31 -0.01
CA VAL A 99 -20.69 15.17 -0.98
C VAL A 99 -22.04 14.57 -1.39
N TYR A 100 -22.05 13.27 -1.69
CA TYR A 100 -23.28 12.55 -2.02
C TYR A 100 -24.29 12.57 -0.87
N LYS A 101 -23.86 12.27 0.36
CA LYS A 101 -24.73 12.24 1.55
C LYS A 101 -25.30 13.62 1.88
N GLU A 102 -24.48 14.67 1.85
CA GLU A 102 -24.92 16.04 2.14
C GLU A 102 -26.01 16.51 1.18
N LYS A 103 -25.90 16.18 -0.12
CA LYS A 103 -26.94 16.47 -1.13
C LYS A 103 -28.25 15.76 -0.82
N LEU A 104 -28.19 14.50 -0.38
CA LEU A 104 -29.39 13.74 -0.02
C LEU A 104 -29.97 14.13 1.33
N GLU A 105 -29.16 14.50 2.31
CA GLU A 105 -29.61 15.00 3.63
C GLU A 105 -30.27 16.38 3.55
N GLY A 106 -29.90 17.19 2.55
CA GLY A 106 -30.57 18.46 2.27
C GLY A 106 -32.03 18.31 1.82
N LEU A 107 -32.50 17.09 1.52
CA LEU A 107 -33.88 16.83 1.13
C LEU A 107 -34.81 16.75 2.35
N ARG A 108 -35.81 17.64 2.38
CA ARG A 108 -36.95 17.52 3.29
C ARG A 108 -37.93 16.49 2.73
N LEU A 109 -37.91 15.30 3.31
CA LEU A 109 -38.83 14.21 2.96
C LEU A 109 -40.24 14.47 3.52
N PRO A 110 -41.31 13.96 2.88
CA PRO A 110 -41.30 13.17 1.64
C PRO A 110 -41.11 14.02 0.38
N VAL A 111 -40.47 13.44 -0.65
CA VAL A 111 -40.32 14.03 -1.98
C VAL A 111 -40.79 13.04 -3.06
N PRO A 112 -41.26 13.51 -4.23
CA PRO A 112 -41.57 12.63 -5.35
C PRO A 112 -40.36 11.79 -5.77
N VAL A 113 -40.61 10.55 -6.21
CA VAL A 113 -39.56 9.60 -6.60
C VAL A 113 -38.73 10.15 -7.76
N GLU A 114 -39.36 10.84 -8.71
CA GLU A 114 -38.69 11.45 -9.85
C GLU A 114 -37.71 12.54 -9.40
N LYS A 115 -38.12 13.34 -8.41
CA LYS A 115 -37.28 14.38 -7.81
C LYS A 115 -36.12 13.77 -7.02
N LEU A 116 -36.37 12.68 -6.30
CA LEU A 116 -35.32 11.93 -5.59
C LEU A 116 -34.31 11.33 -6.58
N GLN A 117 -34.79 10.74 -7.67
CA GLN A 117 -33.98 10.13 -8.72
C GLN A 117 -33.09 11.15 -9.42
N GLN A 118 -33.65 12.32 -9.79
CA GLN A 118 -32.87 13.41 -10.39
C GLN A 118 -31.75 13.88 -9.46
N ILE A 119 -32.04 14.05 -8.17
CA ILE A 119 -31.02 14.50 -7.20
C ILE A 119 -29.98 13.43 -6.94
N HIS A 120 -30.37 12.15 -6.93
CA HIS A 120 -29.45 11.02 -6.86
C HIS A 120 -28.46 11.03 -8.05
N GLU A 121 -28.97 11.17 -9.27
CA GLU A 121 -28.13 11.17 -10.48
C GLU A 121 -27.14 12.34 -10.48
N VAL A 122 -27.59 13.54 -10.09
CA VAL A 122 -26.72 14.72 -9.95
C VAL A 122 -25.66 14.49 -8.88
N ALA A 123 -26.05 14.04 -7.68
CA ALA A 123 -25.12 13.82 -6.58
C ALA A 123 -24.10 12.71 -6.89
N ASN A 124 -24.52 11.66 -7.58
CA ASN A 124 -23.64 10.57 -8.04
C ASN A 124 -22.65 11.08 -9.11
N GLY A 125 -23.12 11.87 -10.08
CA GLY A 125 -22.25 12.50 -11.09
C GLY A 125 -21.21 13.42 -10.48
N GLU A 126 -21.60 14.24 -9.50
CA GLU A 126 -20.67 15.12 -8.76
C GLU A 126 -19.62 14.32 -7.97
N ALA A 127 -20.03 13.24 -7.29
CA ALA A 127 -19.13 12.37 -6.54
C ALA A 127 -18.13 11.63 -7.44
N LYS A 128 -18.57 11.11 -8.59
CA LYS A 128 -17.68 10.46 -9.58
C LYS A 128 -16.70 11.45 -10.19
N LEU A 129 -17.15 12.64 -10.58
CA LEU A 129 -16.27 13.69 -11.12
C LEU A 129 -15.22 14.14 -10.10
N LEU A 130 -15.59 14.22 -8.81
CA LEU A 130 -14.65 14.54 -7.73
C LEU A 130 -13.59 13.44 -7.57
N PHE A 131 -14.02 12.17 -7.65
CA PHE A 131 -13.12 11.02 -7.58
C PHE A 131 -12.13 11.02 -8.76
N ASP A 132 -12.63 11.17 -9.99
CA ASP A 132 -11.84 11.22 -11.24
C ASP A 132 -10.73 12.28 -11.21
N LYS A 133 -10.98 13.42 -10.55
CA LYS A 133 -10.00 14.51 -10.44
C LYS A 133 -8.90 14.27 -9.42
N GLN A 134 -9.13 13.41 -8.44
CA GLN A 134 -8.27 13.33 -7.24
C GLN A 134 -7.65 11.96 -7.00
N HIS A 135 -8.16 10.90 -7.63
CA HIS A 135 -7.67 9.55 -7.39
C HIS A 135 -6.20 9.37 -7.80
N PHE A 136 -5.53 8.47 -7.10
CA PHE A 136 -4.17 8.06 -7.37
C PHE A 136 -4.16 6.64 -7.96
N GLY A 137 -3.25 6.41 -8.92
CA GLY A 137 -2.97 5.09 -9.51
C GLY A 137 -4.09 4.53 -10.39
N LYS A 138 -3.82 4.34 -11.68
CA LYS A 138 -4.82 3.88 -12.67
C LYS A 138 -5.50 2.55 -12.31
N HIS A 139 -4.75 1.56 -11.81
CA HIS A 139 -5.29 0.24 -11.50
C HIS A 139 -6.04 0.17 -10.16
N HIS A 140 -5.56 0.85 -9.11
CA HIS A 140 -6.24 0.88 -7.80
C HIS A 140 -7.47 1.80 -7.81
N ALA A 141 -7.51 2.80 -8.70
CA ALA A 141 -8.68 3.64 -8.91
C ALA A 141 -9.92 2.84 -9.31
N VAL A 142 -9.76 1.81 -10.15
CA VAL A 142 -10.88 0.95 -10.59
C VAL A 142 -11.55 0.26 -9.40
N GLN A 143 -10.77 -0.31 -8.48
CA GLN A 143 -11.31 -0.94 -7.27
C GLN A 143 -11.98 0.06 -6.33
N SER A 144 -11.41 1.26 -6.20
CA SER A 144 -12.01 2.34 -5.41
C SER A 144 -13.32 2.84 -6.01
N ILE A 145 -13.43 2.96 -7.34
CA ILE A 145 -14.67 3.34 -8.03
C ILE A 145 -15.76 2.30 -7.78
N LEU A 146 -15.45 1.01 -7.88
CA LEU A 146 -16.41 -0.06 -7.58
C LEU A 146 -16.94 0.03 -6.14
N LYS A 147 -16.07 0.37 -5.18
CA LYS A 147 -16.48 0.61 -3.77
C LYS A 147 -17.36 1.86 -3.63
N LEU A 148 -17.08 2.93 -4.38
CA LEU A 148 -17.92 4.12 -4.39
C LEU A 148 -19.33 3.82 -4.91
N GLU A 149 -19.41 3.07 -6.01
CA GLU A 149 -20.68 2.67 -6.61
C GLU A 149 -21.50 1.79 -5.68
N ASP A 150 -20.89 0.77 -5.06
CA ASP A 150 -21.56 -0.11 -4.11
C ASP A 150 -22.16 0.66 -2.90
N GLU A 151 -21.41 1.60 -2.34
CA GLU A 151 -21.87 2.42 -1.21
C GLU A 151 -22.97 3.42 -1.61
N ILE A 152 -22.90 4.00 -2.81
CA ILE A 152 -23.96 4.88 -3.34
C ILE A 152 -25.24 4.08 -3.61
N THR A 153 -25.13 2.89 -4.19
CA THR A 153 -26.25 2.00 -4.49
C THR A 153 -26.95 1.51 -3.22
N LYS A 154 -26.23 1.23 -2.13
CA LYS A 154 -26.84 0.91 -0.82
C LYS A 154 -27.63 2.08 -0.22
N GLY A 155 -27.25 3.33 -0.52
CA GLY A 155 -27.85 4.52 0.09
C GLY A 155 -29.26 4.87 -0.40
N VAL A 156 -29.61 4.59 -1.66
CA VAL A 156 -30.91 4.95 -2.26
C VAL A 156 -32.07 4.06 -1.77
N PRO A 157 -31.96 2.72 -1.77
CA PRO A 157 -33.03 1.84 -1.33
C PRO A 157 -33.42 2.07 0.13
N CYS A 158 -32.49 2.48 0.99
CA CYS A 158 -32.75 2.80 2.40
C CYS A 158 -33.67 4.03 2.60
N ARG A 159 -33.78 4.92 1.60
CA ARG A 159 -34.61 6.14 1.68
C ARG A 159 -35.95 6.02 0.93
N CYS A 160 -36.14 4.96 0.17
CA CYS A 160 -37.41 4.66 -0.49
C CYS A 160 -38.24 3.71 0.39
N THR A 161 -39.25 4.22 1.08
CA THR A 161 -40.27 3.36 1.68
C THR A 161 -41.17 2.83 0.57
N LYS A 162 -41.33 1.51 0.44
CA LYS A 162 -42.39 0.90 -0.37
C LYS A 162 -43.74 1.23 0.28
N THR A 163 -44.30 2.41 0.01
CA THR A 163 -45.72 2.66 0.26
C THR A 163 -46.48 2.23 -0.98
N SER A 164 -46.83 0.94 -1.01
CA SER A 164 -47.93 0.43 -1.82
C SER A 164 -49.24 0.83 -1.13
N PHE A 165 -50.05 1.64 -1.78
CA PHE A 165 -51.50 1.73 -1.53
C PHE A 165 -52.21 1.15 -2.74
#